data_AF-W6XJ13-F1
#
_entry.id   AF-W6XJ13-F1
#
_cell.length_a   1.000
_cell.length_b   1.000
_cell.length_c   1.000
_cell.angle_alpha   90.00
_cell.angle_beta   90.00
_cell.angle_gamma   90.00
#
_symmetry.space_group_name_H-M   'P 1'
#
loop_
_entity.id
_entity.type
_entity.pdbx_description
1 polymer ?
#
loop_
_entity_poly.entity_id
_entity_poly.type
_entity_poly.pdbx_seq_one_letter_code
_entity_poly.pdbx_strand_id
1 'polypeptide(L)'
;MFGRKEHNTDKGKEKIVNIKSEALRDGVVVNLENVKRVSDHVPKHLKPLNNEQLGYYLAGFIDGDGHFSKAQQLVITFSSPDAFLAYYLKGRLGYGNVRKVKDKNAYLLIVSNEKGMLNIINLINGKLRTEHRFNQVVNNVLSHTKYADQNIHFTIDSSKNFDNH
;
A
#
# COMPACT_ATOMS: atom_id res chain seq x y z
N MET A 1 -13.61 -67.07 27.35
CA MET A 1 -12.34 -66.34 27.45
C MET A 1 -12.22 -65.42 26.25
N PHE A 2 -11.93 -64.14 26.50
CA PHE A 2 -11.27 -63.16 25.62
C PHE A 2 -11.81 -62.93 24.19
N GLY A 3 -12.20 -61.66 23.95
CA GLY A 3 -12.61 -61.15 22.65
C GLY A 3 -11.49 -60.43 21.88
N ARG A 4 -11.89 -59.81 20.76
CA ARG A 4 -11.42 -58.55 20.11
C ARG A 4 -12.04 -58.49 18.71
N LYS A 5 -12.85 -57.46 18.38
CA LYS A 5 -12.50 -56.10 17.86
C LYS A 5 -11.89 -56.16 16.45
N GLU A 6 -12.23 -55.33 15.45
CA GLU A 6 -13.07 -54.13 15.38
C GLU A 6 -13.40 -53.85 13.90
N HIS A 7 -14.58 -53.25 13.66
CA HIS A 7 -15.00 -52.62 12.42
C HIS A 7 -14.17 -51.36 12.14
N ASN A 8 -13.84 -51.10 10.87
CA ASN A 8 -13.81 -49.70 10.40
C ASN A 8 -14.16 -49.61 8.92
N THR A 9 -15.43 -49.28 8.67
CA THR A 9 -15.97 -48.72 7.44
C THR A 9 -15.78 -47.21 7.47
N ASP A 10 -15.32 -46.58 6.39
CA ASP A 10 -16.19 -45.62 5.67
C ASP A 10 -15.59 -45.20 4.32
N LYS A 11 -16.45 -45.16 3.30
CA LYS A 11 -16.20 -44.55 1.98
C LYS A 11 -16.56 -43.07 2.09
N GLY A 12 -15.64 -42.17 1.72
CA GLY A 12 -15.79 -40.74 2.01
C GLY A 12 -15.38 -39.76 0.92
N LYS A 13 -15.97 -39.85 -0.28
CA LYS A 13 -16.31 -38.75 -1.21
C LYS A 13 -15.16 -37.90 -1.80
N GLU A 14 -14.87 -38.16 -3.08
CA GLU A 14 -14.19 -37.21 -3.98
C GLU A 14 -14.94 -35.87 -3.99
N LYS A 15 -14.26 -34.78 -3.62
CA LYS A 15 -14.78 -33.41 -3.78
C LYS A 15 -14.18 -32.82 -5.06
N ILE A 16 -14.92 -32.95 -6.16
CA ILE A 16 -14.59 -32.26 -7.41
C ILE A 16 -14.93 -30.78 -7.22
N VAL A 17 -13.90 -29.94 -7.13
CA VAL A 17 -14.06 -28.47 -7.15
C VAL A 17 -13.81 -28.00 -8.58
N ASN A 18 -14.88 -27.69 -9.31
CA ASN A 18 -14.77 -27.04 -10.62
C ASN A 18 -14.49 -25.55 -10.42
N ILE A 19 -13.22 -25.17 -10.51
CA ILE A 19 -12.82 -23.77 -10.57
C ILE A 19 -12.99 -23.32 -12.03
N LYS A 20 -14.13 -22.68 -12.34
CA LYS A 20 -14.26 -21.94 -13.61
C LYS A 20 -13.42 -20.68 -13.52
N SER A 21 -12.28 -20.68 -14.22
CA SER A 21 -11.55 -19.45 -14.57
C SER A 21 -11.65 -19.29 -16.09
N GLU A 22 -12.10 -18.12 -16.55
CA GLU A 22 -12.35 -17.83 -17.98
C GLU A 22 -11.07 -17.67 -18.83
N ALA A 23 -9.92 -18.20 -18.38
CA ALA A 23 -8.63 -18.02 -19.05
C ALA A 23 -7.81 -19.31 -19.24
N LEU A 24 -8.36 -20.50 -19.00
CA LEU A 24 -7.66 -21.76 -19.26
C LEU A 24 -8.48 -22.62 -20.22
N ARG A 25 -8.17 -22.51 -21.51
CA ARG A 25 -8.50 -23.54 -22.49
C ARG A 25 -7.46 -24.66 -22.32
N ASP A 26 -7.97 -25.88 -22.22
CA ASP A 26 -7.27 -27.16 -22.08
C ASP A 26 -6.90 -27.56 -20.64
N GLY A 27 -7.59 -28.60 -20.18
CA GLY A 27 -7.57 -29.09 -18.81
C GLY A 27 -6.23 -29.75 -18.45
N VAL A 28 -5.52 -29.13 -17.51
CA VAL A 28 -4.44 -29.75 -16.77
C VAL A 28 -5.01 -30.25 -15.44
N VAL A 29 -5.10 -31.57 -15.28
CA VAL A 29 -5.35 -32.18 -13.97
C VAL A 29 -4.04 -32.11 -13.19
N VAL A 30 -3.86 -31.03 -12.43
CA VAL A 30 -2.73 -30.88 -11.50
C VAL A 30 -3.05 -31.63 -10.22
N ASN A 31 -2.35 -32.73 -9.98
CA ASN A 31 -2.45 -33.51 -8.76
C ASN A 31 -1.83 -32.70 -7.59
N LEU A 32 -2.68 -32.04 -6.80
CA LEU A 32 -2.32 -31.01 -5.81
C LEU A 32 -1.84 -31.59 -4.47
N GLU A 33 -1.54 -32.89 -4.40
CA GLU A 33 -1.38 -33.59 -3.12
C GLU A 33 -0.03 -33.34 -2.44
N ASN A 34 0.92 -32.69 -3.12
CA ASN A 34 2.28 -32.48 -2.60
C ASN A 34 2.80 -31.03 -2.64
N VAL A 35 1.92 -30.04 -2.85
CA VAL A 35 2.34 -28.64 -2.67
C VAL A 35 2.37 -28.37 -1.17
N LYS A 36 3.56 -28.42 -0.56
CA LYS A 36 3.78 -27.90 0.80
C LYS A 36 3.14 -26.51 0.87
N ARG A 37 2.17 -26.35 1.77
CA ARG A 37 1.56 -25.06 2.08
C ARG A 37 2.71 -24.11 2.41
N VAL A 38 3.03 -23.21 1.47
CA VAL A 38 4.03 -22.17 1.70
C VAL A 38 3.55 -21.45 2.95
N SER A 39 4.43 -21.39 3.96
CA SER A 39 4.22 -20.77 5.27
C SER A 39 3.18 -19.66 5.20
N ASP A 40 2.19 -19.68 6.09
CA ASP A 40 1.27 -18.56 6.32
C ASP A 40 2.13 -17.34 6.66
N HIS A 41 2.60 -16.63 5.63
CA HIS A 41 3.42 -15.45 5.77
C HIS A 41 2.48 -14.40 6.29
N VAL A 42 2.49 -14.20 7.61
CA VAL A 42 1.83 -13.06 8.24
C VAL A 42 2.31 -11.83 7.46
N PRO A 43 1.41 -11.10 6.77
CA PRO A 43 1.83 -9.95 6.00
C PRO A 43 2.59 -9.01 6.93
N LYS A 44 3.90 -8.83 6.70
CA LYS A 44 4.72 -7.94 7.53
C LYS A 44 4.21 -6.50 7.54
N HIS A 45 3.38 -6.14 6.56
CA HIS A 45 2.81 -4.81 6.40
C HIS A 45 1.30 -4.92 6.20
N LEU A 46 0.54 -4.34 7.14
CA LEU A 46 -0.87 -4.08 6.94
C LEU A 46 -1.01 -3.12 5.75
N LYS A 47 -1.74 -3.56 4.74
CA LYS A 47 -2.04 -2.74 3.57
C LYS A 47 -3.35 -2.01 3.82
N PRO A 48 -3.43 -0.68 3.61
CA PRO A 48 -4.66 0.06 3.82
C PRO A 48 -5.79 -0.46 2.92
N LEU A 49 -6.95 -0.70 3.52
CA LEU A 49 -8.10 -1.30 2.85
C LEU A 49 -8.92 -0.26 2.09
N ASN A 50 -9.00 0.95 2.63
CA ASN A 50 -9.76 2.08 2.08
C ASN A 50 -8.91 3.38 2.01
N ASN A 51 -9.52 4.47 1.54
CA ASN A 51 -8.85 5.77 1.38
C ASN A 51 -8.53 6.46 2.71
N GLU A 52 -9.36 6.26 3.74
CA GLU A 52 -9.13 6.81 5.09
C GLU A 52 -7.82 6.27 5.66
N GLN A 53 -7.69 4.94 5.70
CA GLN A 53 -6.51 4.23 6.16
C GLN A 53 -5.30 4.54 5.28
N LEU A 54 -5.50 4.64 3.96
CA LEU A 54 -4.43 5.03 3.05
C LEU A 54 -3.92 6.44 3.34
N GLY A 55 -4.81 7.36 3.71
CA GLY A 55 -4.47 8.72 4.12
C GLY A 55 -3.56 8.74 5.35
N TYR A 56 -3.93 8.03 6.42
CA TYR A 56 -3.11 7.95 7.64
C TYR A 56 -1.77 7.23 7.38
N TYR A 57 -1.82 6.11 6.67
CA TYR A 57 -0.62 5.35 6.29
C TYR A 57 0.35 6.21 5.47
N LEU A 58 -0.16 6.94 4.46
CA LEU A 58 0.66 7.79 3.60
C LEU A 58 1.20 9.00 4.37
N ALA A 59 0.40 9.62 5.24
CA ALA A 59 0.84 10.74 6.06
C ALA A 59 2.02 10.35 6.96
N GLY A 60 1.94 9.18 7.63
CA GLY A 60 3.05 8.66 8.43
C GLY A 60 4.32 8.40 7.61
N PHE A 61 4.18 7.84 6.41
CA PHE A 61 5.30 7.65 5.48
C PHE A 61 5.95 8.99 5.06
N ILE A 62 5.13 10.01 4.81
CA ILE A 62 5.60 11.33 4.40
C ILE A 62 6.30 12.06 5.55
N ASP A 63 5.78 11.96 6.77
CA ASP A 63 6.41 12.51 7.96
C ASP A 63 7.80 11.90 8.22
N GLY A 64 7.95 10.59 7.98
CA GLY A 64 9.24 9.91 8.07
C GLY A 64 10.19 10.22 6.90
N ASP A 65 9.85 9.76 5.70
CA ASP A 65 10.78 9.66 4.55
C ASP A 65 10.38 10.52 3.34
N GLY A 66 9.25 11.22 3.42
CA GLY A 66 8.76 12.09 2.35
C GLY A 66 9.34 13.50 2.39
N HIS A 67 9.17 14.27 1.32
CA HIS A 67 9.29 15.73 1.34
C HIS A 67 8.53 16.36 0.17
N PHE A 68 8.02 17.58 0.40
CA PHE A 68 7.44 18.40 -0.66
C PHE A 68 8.46 19.44 -1.12
N SER A 69 8.90 19.32 -2.36
CA SER A 69 9.93 20.19 -2.94
C SER A 69 9.35 21.52 -3.45
N LYS A 70 10.21 22.54 -3.61
CA LYS A 70 9.88 23.82 -4.26
C LYS A 70 9.51 23.70 -5.74
N ALA A 71 9.63 22.52 -6.34
CA ALA A 71 9.15 22.22 -7.69
C ALA A 71 7.72 21.65 -7.70
N GLN A 72 6.97 21.80 -6.60
CA GLN A 72 5.60 21.33 -6.42
C GLN A 72 5.48 19.80 -6.61
N GLN A 73 6.43 19.06 -6.06
CA GLN A 73 6.45 17.58 -6.14
C GLN A 73 6.54 16.97 -4.75
N LEU A 74 5.81 15.87 -4.55
CA LEU A 74 6.09 14.93 -3.47
C LEU A 74 7.18 13.95 -3.91
N VAL A 75 8.16 13.75 -3.05
CA VAL A 75 9.19 12.71 -3.21
C VAL A 75 9.25 11.89 -1.93
N ILE A 76 9.13 10.57 -2.04
CA ILE A 76 9.31 9.63 -0.92
C ILE A 76 10.46 8.69 -1.25
N THR A 77 11.39 8.52 -0.29
CA THR A 77 12.54 7.63 -0.46
C THR A 77 12.28 6.27 0.16
N PHE A 78 12.68 5.21 -0.53
CA PHE A 78 12.58 3.84 -0.07
C PHE A 78 13.95 3.17 -0.16
N SER A 79 14.24 2.29 0.79
CA SER A 79 15.38 1.38 0.69
C SER A 79 15.16 0.36 -0.44
N SER A 80 16.22 -0.28 -0.95
CA SER A 80 16.06 -1.34 -1.97
C SER A 80 15.22 -2.54 -1.51
N PRO A 81 15.37 -3.05 -0.27
CA PRO A 81 14.45 -4.05 0.27
C PRO A 81 12.98 -3.61 0.25
N ASP A 82 12.72 -2.32 0.42
CA ASP A 82 11.37 -1.75 0.48
C ASP A 82 10.86 -1.20 -0.86
N ALA A 83 11.56 -1.48 -1.97
CA ALA A 83 11.18 -0.99 -3.29
C ALA A 83 9.75 -1.40 -3.69
N PHE A 84 9.29 -2.57 -3.23
CA PHE A 84 7.93 -3.05 -3.47
C PHE A 84 6.86 -2.10 -2.89
N LEU A 85 7.14 -1.41 -1.78
CA LEU A 85 6.23 -0.43 -1.18
C LEU A 85 6.07 0.80 -2.08
N ALA A 86 7.15 1.25 -2.73
CA ALA A 86 7.10 2.36 -3.68
C ALA A 86 6.16 2.05 -4.86
N TYR A 87 6.27 0.83 -5.42
CA TYR A 87 5.39 0.39 -6.51
C TYR A 87 3.95 0.15 -6.04
N TYR A 88 3.77 -0.39 -4.83
CA TYR A 88 2.44 -0.54 -4.23
C TYR A 88 1.74 0.82 -4.07
N LEU A 89 2.42 1.81 -3.49
CA LEU A 89 1.87 3.16 -3.31
C LEU A 89 1.58 3.84 -4.66
N LYS A 90 2.47 3.71 -5.65
CA LYS A 90 2.20 4.17 -7.02
C LYS A 90 0.90 3.57 -7.56
N GLY A 91 0.71 2.25 -7.40
CA GLY A 91 -0.49 1.56 -7.86
C GLY A 91 -1.77 2.00 -7.11
N ARG A 92 -1.68 2.19 -5.80
CA ARG A 92 -2.82 2.65 -4.97
C ARG A 92 -3.22 4.10 -5.26
N LEU A 93 -2.24 4.96 -5.48
CA LEU A 93 -2.48 6.37 -5.81
C LEU A 93 -2.94 6.54 -7.26
N GLY A 94 -2.51 5.65 -8.17
CA GLY A 94 -2.75 5.80 -9.61
C GLY A 94 -1.88 6.89 -10.26
N TYR A 95 -0.97 7.50 -9.50
CA TYR A 95 -0.10 8.59 -9.95
C TYR A 95 1.35 8.34 -9.53
N GLY A 96 2.26 9.01 -10.24
CA GLY A 96 3.67 9.07 -9.89
C GLY A 96 4.58 8.11 -10.64
N ASN A 97 5.87 8.34 -10.48
CA ASN A 97 6.95 7.57 -11.08
C ASN A 97 7.86 7.02 -10.00
N VAL A 98 8.20 5.73 -10.12
CA VAL A 98 9.20 5.09 -9.27
C VAL A 98 10.50 5.03 -10.06
N ARG A 99 11.61 5.49 -9.48
CA ARG A 99 12.93 5.41 -10.10
C ARG A 99 13.97 4.89 -9.12
N LYS A 100 14.87 4.03 -9.59
CA LYS A 100 16.06 3.63 -8.83
C LYS A 100 17.05 4.79 -8.81
N VAL A 101 17.65 5.08 -7.67
CA VAL A 101 18.73 6.06 -7.58
C VAL A 101 20.02 5.42 -8.06
N LYS A 102 20.69 6.06 -9.02
CA LYS A 102 21.95 5.56 -9.58
C LYS A 102 22.98 5.37 -8.46
N ASP A 103 23.66 4.24 -8.46
CA ASP A 103 24.74 3.89 -7.54
C ASP A 103 24.35 3.90 -6.05
N LYS A 104 23.04 3.85 -5.74
CA LYS A 104 22.53 3.76 -4.37
C LYS A 104 21.53 2.62 -4.24
N ASN A 105 21.45 2.04 -3.04
CA ASN A 105 20.43 1.05 -2.68
C ASN A 105 19.11 1.74 -2.29
N ALA A 106 18.62 2.65 -3.13
CA ALA A 106 17.41 3.42 -2.86
C ALA A 106 16.53 3.60 -4.10
N TYR A 107 15.23 3.77 -3.85
CA TYR A 107 14.20 4.09 -4.84
C TYR A 107 13.47 5.36 -4.41
N LEU A 108 12.97 6.10 -5.39
CA LEU A 108 12.15 7.30 -5.14
C LEU A 108 10.79 7.10 -5.79
N LEU A 109 9.71 7.32 -5.04
CA LEU A 109 8.38 7.60 -5.58
C LEU A 109 8.24 9.12 -5.74
N ILE A 110 7.93 9.59 -6.95
CA ILE A 110 7.83 11.01 -7.27
C ILE A 110 6.47 11.29 -7.91
N VAL A 111 5.72 12.21 -7.31
CA VAL A 111 4.45 12.70 -7.86
C VAL A 111 4.58 14.20 -8.10
N SER A 112 4.35 14.62 -9.34
CA SER A 112 4.54 16.02 -9.79
C SER A 112 3.40 16.54 -10.65
N ASN A 113 2.54 15.65 -11.17
CA ASN A 113 1.37 16.07 -11.92
C ASN A 113 0.31 16.62 -10.96
N GLU A 114 -0.47 17.58 -11.44
CA GLU A 114 -1.42 18.33 -10.62
C GLU A 114 -2.48 17.45 -9.97
N LYS A 115 -3.13 16.60 -10.76
CA LYS A 115 -4.19 15.70 -10.30
C LYS A 115 -3.72 14.77 -9.18
N GLY A 116 -2.51 14.23 -9.33
CA GLY A 116 -1.90 13.36 -8.32
C GLY A 116 -1.52 14.13 -7.06
N MET A 117 -0.97 15.33 -7.18
CA MET A 117 -0.67 16.18 -6.04
C MET A 117 -1.94 16.56 -5.26
N LEU A 118 -3.00 16.97 -5.96
CA LEU A 118 -4.29 17.27 -5.34
C LEU A 118 -4.90 16.06 -4.65
N ASN A 119 -4.86 14.89 -5.30
CA ASN A 119 -5.34 13.65 -4.70
C ASN A 119 -4.61 13.34 -3.39
N ILE A 120 -3.28 13.48 -3.37
CA ILE A 120 -2.47 13.25 -2.17
C ILE A 120 -2.78 14.27 -1.08
N ILE A 121 -2.82 15.56 -1.41
CA ILE A 121 -3.12 16.63 -0.46
C ILE A 121 -4.47 16.37 0.22
N ASN A 122 -5.49 16.00 -0.54
CA ASN A 122 -6.81 15.66 0.01
C ASN A 122 -6.76 14.41 0.90
N LEU A 123 -6.02 13.37 0.52
CA LEU A 123 -5.88 12.15 1.32
C LEU A 123 -5.23 12.42 2.68
N ILE A 124 -4.17 13.23 2.72
CA ILE A 124 -3.37 13.49 3.92
C ILE A 124 -3.85 14.72 4.71
N ASN A 125 -4.86 15.44 4.24
CA ASN A 125 -5.38 16.63 4.92
C ASN A 125 -5.86 16.25 6.33
N GLY A 126 -5.36 16.98 7.34
CA GLY A 126 -5.63 16.71 8.75
C GLY A 126 -4.97 15.44 9.29
N LYS A 127 -3.97 14.87 8.61
CA LYS A 127 -3.30 13.61 9.02
C LYS A 127 -1.78 13.71 9.18
N LEU A 128 -1.15 14.74 8.64
CA LEU A 128 0.27 15.01 8.90
C LEU A 128 0.45 15.43 10.35
N ARG A 129 1.53 14.97 10.98
CA ARG A 129 1.85 15.25 12.39
C ARG A 129 3.04 16.17 12.56
N THR A 130 3.92 16.28 11.55
CA THR A 130 5.08 17.16 11.65
C THR A 130 4.81 18.53 11.02
N GLU A 131 5.03 19.59 11.80
CA GLU A 131 4.91 20.98 11.33
C GLU A 131 5.80 21.24 10.13
N HIS A 132 6.99 20.63 10.09
CA HIS A 132 7.91 20.78 8.98
C HIS A 132 7.29 20.28 7.66
N ARG A 133 6.66 19.10 7.62
CA ARG A 133 6.01 18.61 6.40
C ARG A 133 4.76 19.40 6.05
N PHE A 134 3.97 19.77 7.05
CA PHE A 134 2.83 20.66 6.86
C PHE A 134 3.25 21.97 6.17
N ASN A 135 4.29 22.63 6.71
CA ASN A 135 4.83 23.86 6.15
C ASN A 135 5.36 23.67 4.73
N GLN A 136 5.94 22.51 4.39
CA GLN A 136 6.34 22.24 3.01
C GLN A 136 5.13 22.15 2.07
N VAL A 137 4.00 21.56 2.48
CA VAL A 137 2.77 21.54 1.66
C VAL A 137 2.28 22.95 1.42
N VAL A 138 2.11 23.74 2.49
CA VAL A 138 1.59 25.11 2.40
C VAL A 138 2.50 25.99 1.57
N ASN A 139 3.80 26.04 1.90
CA ASN A 139 4.72 27.03 1.35
C ASN A 139 5.27 26.65 -0.01
N ASN A 140 5.43 25.36 -0.33
CA ASN A 140 6.04 24.93 -1.60
C ASN A 140 5.00 24.49 -2.63
N VAL A 141 3.79 24.08 -2.19
CA VAL A 141 2.76 23.55 -3.09
C VAL A 141 1.56 24.48 -3.15
N LEU A 142 0.82 24.67 -2.06
CA LEU A 142 -0.45 25.40 -2.08
C LEU A 142 -0.31 26.91 -2.34
N SER A 143 0.84 27.50 -2.01
CA SER A 143 1.16 28.91 -2.33
C SER A 143 1.37 29.17 -3.83
N HIS A 144 1.58 28.12 -4.64
CA HIS A 144 1.88 28.26 -6.05
C HIS A 144 0.60 28.51 -6.87
N THR A 145 0.64 29.43 -7.83
CA THR A 145 -0.52 29.88 -8.65
C THR A 145 -1.32 28.73 -9.28
N LYS A 146 -0.63 27.67 -9.68
CA LYS A 146 -1.20 26.38 -10.14
C LYS A 146 -2.32 25.81 -9.25
N TYR A 147 -2.30 26.10 -7.94
CA TYR A 147 -3.28 25.58 -6.98
C TYR A 147 -4.18 26.67 -6.39
N ALA A 148 -4.12 27.91 -6.89
CA ALA A 148 -4.83 29.05 -6.31
C ALA A 148 -6.36 28.86 -6.30
N ASP A 149 -6.92 28.25 -7.35
CA ASP A 149 -8.37 28.10 -7.51
C ASP A 149 -8.98 26.96 -6.67
N GLN A 150 -8.14 26.19 -5.97
CA GLN A 150 -8.57 24.95 -5.32
C GLN A 150 -9.23 25.18 -3.95
N ASN A 151 -9.10 26.39 -3.38
CA ASN A 151 -9.69 26.78 -2.07
C ASN A 151 -9.49 25.72 -0.96
N ILE A 152 -8.31 25.10 -0.92
CA ILE A 152 -8.02 24.00 0.01
C ILE A 152 -7.69 24.58 1.40
N HIS A 153 -8.54 24.30 2.38
CA HIS A 153 -8.21 24.51 3.79
C HIS A 153 -7.43 23.30 4.32
N PHE A 154 -6.10 23.39 4.28
CA PHE A 154 -5.20 22.31 4.71
C PHE A 154 -4.88 22.42 6.20
N THR A 155 -5.08 21.35 6.95
CA THR A 155 -4.88 21.29 8.40
C THR A 155 -3.87 20.20 8.79
N ILE A 156 -3.31 20.34 10.00
CA ILE A 156 -2.39 19.40 10.62
C ILE A 156 -3.10 18.62 11.73
N ASP A 157 -2.69 17.37 11.96
CA ASP A 157 -3.12 16.59 13.12
C ASP A 157 -2.30 16.98 14.36
N SER A 158 -2.90 17.81 15.22
CA SER A 158 -2.32 18.23 16.51
C SER A 158 -2.68 17.30 17.67
N SER A 159 -3.31 16.15 17.42
CA SER A 159 -3.73 15.23 18.47
C SER A 159 -2.53 14.55 19.13
N LYS A 160 -2.62 14.30 20.44
CA LYS A 160 -1.63 13.50 21.18
C LYS A 160 -1.87 11.98 21.03
N ASN A 161 -2.83 11.58 20.19
CA ASN A 161 -3.12 10.18 19.93
C ASN A 161 -2.17 9.66 18.83
N PHE A 162 -1.45 8.58 19.08
CA PHE A 162 -0.55 7.94 18.12
C PHE A 162 -1.14 6.66 17.51
N ASP A 163 -2.39 6.32 17.83
CA ASP A 163 -3.07 5.17 17.26
C ASP A 163 -3.47 5.45 15.81
N ASN A 164 -2.85 4.73 14.87
CA ASN A 164 -3.22 4.75 13.46
C ASN A 164 -4.34 3.70 13.25
N HIS A 165 -5.58 4.15 13.01
CA HIS A 165 -6.76 3.31 12.75
C HIS A 165 -6.84 2.76 11.31
#